data_AF-A0A536VC88-F1
#
_entry.id   AF-A0A536VC88-F1
#
_cell.length_a   1.000
_cell.length_b   1.000
_cell.length_c   1.000
_cell.angle_alpha   90.00
_cell.angle_beta   90.00
_cell.angle_gamma   90.00
#
_symmetry.space_group_name_H-M   'P 1'
#
loop_
_entity.id
_entity.type
_entity.pdbx_description
1 polymer ?
#
loop_
_entity_poly.entity_id
_entity_poly.type
_entity_poly.pdbx_seq_one_letter_code
_entity_poly.pdbx_strand_id
1 'polypeptide(L)'
;MTTAPSAIVSAEPAWSDDAVEVGRIIGAWGIKGGIKVQPFAQDPQALFSSRRWFLKPPEASSVLKRPASATTVPPLLKITHAKEQGDWVVAQAQDISDRNAAEALRGARVFVSRASFPSADPDEYYWVDLIGLSVINREGESLGTVSGLLDTGPHSVLRIAPPNARRRLRARRQSRRAPNHRRLGAGLLIRQDTVRFDVITLFPELFGAHLTQGVTRRAFESGQVEVKLWQLRDFADDNYRRVDDRPFGGGPGMVMLVEPLERALAAARAARGESSAPLVHFTPTGRRIDQSLVREFAAGSGAVLLCGRYEGIDQRFLDRHVDLELSLGDFVLSGGEIPALALLDAVARLQDGVLGDAQSHQQDSFSDGLLDWPHYSRPEVLDAPDGPDAVPAVLLSGHHADIARWRRQRSLEITARRRPDLIAAARAAGGLSPADEQFLATLPL
;
A
#
# COMPACT_ATOMS: atom_id res chain seq x y z
N MET A 1 -31.68 62.20 -14.90
CA MET A 1 -31.10 61.03 -15.60
C MET A 1 -29.74 60.78 -14.97
N THR A 2 -29.70 59.92 -13.96
CA THR A 2 -28.47 59.63 -13.21
C THR A 2 -28.32 58.13 -13.21
N THR A 3 -27.36 57.69 -14.01
CA THR A 3 -26.94 56.31 -14.24
C THR A 3 -26.49 55.65 -12.95
N ALA A 4 -27.16 54.56 -12.57
CA ALA A 4 -26.71 53.66 -11.52
C ALA A 4 -25.41 52.94 -11.96
N PRO A 5 -24.42 52.78 -11.08
CA PRO A 5 -23.18 52.10 -11.42
C PRO A 5 -23.43 50.59 -11.54
N SER A 6 -22.92 50.01 -12.64
CA SER A 6 -22.86 48.59 -12.90
C SER A 6 -22.27 47.85 -11.70
N ALA A 7 -23.06 46.93 -11.14
CA ALA A 7 -22.55 45.93 -10.21
C ALA A 7 -21.43 45.15 -10.91
N ILE A 8 -20.22 45.30 -10.41
CA ILE A 8 -19.09 44.44 -10.74
C ILE A 8 -19.49 43.07 -10.19
N VAL A 9 -19.95 42.18 -11.07
CA VAL A 9 -20.06 40.76 -10.78
C VAL A 9 -18.63 40.29 -10.56
N SER A 10 -18.25 40.09 -9.29
CA SER A 10 -17.03 39.38 -8.94
C SER A 10 -17.19 37.96 -9.45
N ALA A 11 -16.71 37.72 -10.67
CA ALA A 11 -16.65 36.40 -11.26
C ALA A 11 -15.81 35.50 -10.34
N GLU A 12 -16.47 34.54 -9.68
CA GLU A 12 -15.77 33.40 -9.09
C GLU A 12 -14.83 32.84 -10.16
N PRO A 13 -13.54 32.59 -9.86
CA PRO A 13 -12.64 32.07 -10.85
C PRO A 13 -13.13 30.69 -11.27
N ALA A 14 -13.71 30.61 -12.47
CA ALA A 14 -14.26 29.40 -13.06
C ALA A 14 -13.20 28.30 -12.99
N TRP A 15 -13.52 27.23 -12.27
CA TRP A 15 -12.78 25.97 -12.29
C TRP A 15 -12.66 25.52 -13.75
N SER A 16 -11.48 25.06 -14.17
CA SER A 16 -11.31 24.56 -15.53
C SER A 16 -11.91 23.16 -15.66
N ASP A 17 -12.80 22.96 -16.63
CA ASP A 17 -13.39 21.64 -16.91
C ASP A 17 -12.34 20.61 -17.37
N ASP A 18 -11.19 21.10 -17.84
CA ASP A 18 -10.01 20.33 -18.27
C ASP A 18 -8.87 20.36 -17.22
N ALA A 19 -9.15 20.71 -15.97
CA ALA A 19 -8.14 20.81 -14.91
C ALA A 19 -7.57 19.42 -14.55
N VAL A 20 -6.26 19.26 -14.69
CA VAL A 20 -5.52 18.03 -14.39
C VAL A 20 -4.74 18.18 -13.09
N GLU A 21 -4.77 17.18 -12.21
CA GLU A 21 -3.98 17.19 -10.97
C GLU A 21 -2.51 16.96 -11.31
N VAL A 22 -1.64 17.89 -10.90
CA VAL A 22 -0.22 17.90 -11.28
C VAL A 22 0.74 17.83 -10.09
N GLY A 23 0.23 17.98 -8.86
CA GLY A 23 1.04 17.86 -7.65
C GLY A 23 0.31 18.18 -6.36
N ARG A 24 1.04 18.16 -5.24
CA ARG A 24 0.52 18.46 -3.89
C ARG A 24 1.38 19.46 -3.14
N ILE A 25 0.76 20.37 -2.41
CA ILE A 25 1.48 21.30 -1.53
C ILE A 25 1.94 20.53 -0.28
N ILE A 26 3.25 20.49 -0.03
CA ILE A 26 3.85 19.73 1.07
C ILE A 26 4.29 20.60 2.25
N GLY A 27 4.28 21.94 2.09
CA GLY A 27 4.51 22.90 3.18
C GLY A 27 5.02 24.25 2.67
N ALA A 28 5.46 25.10 3.60
CA ALA A 28 6.08 26.39 3.30
C ALA A 28 7.58 26.30 3.02
N TRP A 29 8.08 27.22 2.19
CA TRP A 29 9.49 27.41 1.88
C TRP A 29 9.95 28.83 2.26
N GLY A 30 10.92 28.92 3.18
CA GLY A 30 11.41 30.19 3.72
C GLY A 30 10.38 30.94 4.58
N ILE A 31 10.62 32.24 4.78
CA ILE A 31 9.75 33.13 5.57
C ILE A 31 8.86 34.06 4.72
N LYS A 32 9.17 34.19 3.42
CA LYS A 32 8.51 35.11 2.47
C LYS A 32 7.38 34.43 1.67
N GLY A 33 6.63 33.51 2.29
CA GLY A 33 5.47 32.88 1.66
C GLY A 33 5.75 31.95 0.48
N GLY A 34 6.95 31.37 0.38
CA GLY A 34 7.21 30.34 -0.62
C GLY A 34 6.37 29.08 -0.37
N ILE A 35 5.83 28.48 -1.42
CA ILE A 35 5.01 27.27 -1.39
C ILE A 35 5.84 26.12 -1.93
N LYS A 36 5.98 25.05 -1.14
CA LYS A 36 6.68 23.83 -1.53
C LYS A 36 5.69 22.83 -2.11
N VAL A 37 5.88 22.39 -3.35
CA VAL A 37 4.99 21.49 -4.09
C VAL A 37 5.74 20.24 -4.53
N GLN A 38 5.17 19.07 -4.23
CA GLN A 38 5.61 17.80 -4.78
C GLN A 38 4.91 17.57 -6.13
N PRO A 39 5.62 17.58 -7.27
CA PRO A 39 5.03 17.23 -8.56
C PRO A 39 4.74 15.73 -8.65
N PHE A 40 3.77 15.37 -9.49
CA PHE A 40 3.47 13.96 -9.82
C PHE A 40 4.20 13.45 -11.05
N ALA A 41 4.56 14.34 -11.97
CA ALA A 41 5.39 14.02 -13.12
C ALA A 41 6.87 14.18 -12.77
N GLN A 42 7.74 13.37 -13.39
CA GLN A 42 9.20 13.52 -13.29
C GLN A 42 9.67 14.87 -13.83
N ASP A 43 9.05 15.35 -14.91
CA ASP A 43 9.23 16.72 -15.41
C ASP A 43 8.03 17.60 -15.03
N PRO A 44 8.20 18.58 -14.13
CA PRO A 44 7.11 19.41 -13.64
C PRO A 44 6.73 20.58 -14.55
N GLN A 45 7.04 20.57 -15.87
CA GLN A 45 6.72 21.69 -16.77
C GLN A 45 5.28 22.21 -16.66
N ALA A 46 4.29 21.34 -16.47
CA ALA A 46 2.89 21.74 -16.33
C ALA A 46 2.65 22.74 -15.17
N LEU A 47 3.43 22.65 -14.09
CA LEU A 47 3.39 23.61 -12.98
C LEU A 47 3.98 24.98 -13.38
N PHE A 48 4.91 25.03 -14.33
CA PHE A 48 5.54 26.24 -14.82
C PHE A 48 4.76 26.91 -15.96
N SER A 49 4.09 26.10 -16.81
CA SER A 49 3.38 26.58 -17.99
C SER A 49 2.10 27.36 -17.68
N SER A 50 1.58 27.25 -16.45
CA SER A 50 0.43 28.03 -16.00
C SER A 50 0.73 28.85 -14.74
N ARG A 51 0.39 30.14 -14.79
CA ARG A 51 0.36 31.02 -13.62
C ARG A 51 -0.95 30.93 -12.81
N ARG A 52 -1.86 30.02 -13.19
CA ARG A 52 -3.15 29.81 -12.53
C ARG A 52 -3.22 28.37 -12.04
N TRP A 53 -3.05 28.19 -10.73
CA TRP A 53 -3.13 26.90 -10.08
C TRP A 53 -4.44 26.79 -9.31
N PHE A 54 -5.29 25.86 -9.71
CA PHE A 54 -6.52 25.58 -8.99
C PHE A 54 -6.23 24.65 -7.84
N LEU A 55 -6.83 24.90 -6.68
CA LEU A 55 -6.60 24.07 -5.50
C LEU A 55 -7.87 23.35 -5.07
N LYS A 56 -7.70 22.10 -4.65
CA LYS A 56 -8.69 21.39 -3.82
C LYS A 56 -8.11 21.14 -2.44
N PRO A 57 -8.95 21.15 -1.39
CA PRO A 57 -8.51 20.74 -0.06
C PRO A 57 -7.94 19.31 -0.09
N PRO A 58 -7.14 18.95 0.94
CA PRO A 58 -6.70 17.58 1.13
C PRO A 58 -7.90 16.63 1.11
N GLU A 59 -7.74 15.42 0.58
CA GLU A 59 -8.80 14.41 0.71
C GLU A 59 -9.08 14.13 2.19
N ALA A 60 -10.36 14.05 2.55
CA ALA A 60 -10.74 13.68 3.91
C ALA A 60 -10.24 12.26 4.18
N SER A 61 -9.11 12.15 4.86
CA SER A 61 -8.65 10.88 5.40
C SER A 61 -9.68 10.40 6.41
N SER A 62 -10.26 9.22 6.18
CA SER A 62 -11.17 8.55 7.12
C SER A 62 -10.46 8.05 8.40
N VAL A 63 -9.17 8.34 8.56
CA VAL A 63 -8.32 7.73 9.59
C VAL A 63 -7.92 8.70 10.72
N LEU A 64 -8.17 10.01 10.61
CA LEU A 64 -7.85 10.95 11.71
C LEU A 64 -8.91 12.05 11.84
N LYS A 65 -9.82 11.93 12.81
CA LYS A 65 -10.60 13.07 13.32
C LYS A 65 -9.67 13.97 14.14
N ARG A 66 -9.10 15.00 13.52
CA ARG A 66 -8.66 16.21 14.22
C ARG A 66 -9.78 17.26 14.17
N PRO A 67 -9.93 18.10 15.21
CA PRO A 67 -10.94 19.15 15.17
C PRO A 67 -10.61 20.13 14.04
N ALA A 68 -11.65 20.46 13.26
CA ALA A 68 -11.57 21.41 12.18
C ALA A 68 -11.30 22.82 12.72
N SER A 69 -10.06 23.29 12.57
CA SER A 69 -9.92 24.60 11.93
C SER A 69 -9.91 24.29 10.44
N ALA A 70 -11.05 24.47 9.77
CA ALA A 70 -11.10 24.38 8.32
C ALA A 70 -10.29 25.54 7.76
N THR A 71 -8.98 25.33 7.57
CA THR A 71 -8.16 26.27 6.84
C THR A 71 -8.70 26.29 5.41
N THR A 72 -9.47 27.31 5.09
CA THR A 72 -10.09 27.48 3.77
C THR A 72 -8.98 27.61 2.74
N VAL A 73 -8.77 26.54 1.97
CA VAL A 73 -7.86 26.57 0.83
C VAL A 73 -8.50 27.42 -0.27
N PRO A 74 -7.83 28.49 -0.77
CA PRO A 74 -8.38 29.30 -1.83
C PRO A 74 -8.51 28.45 -3.10
N PRO A 75 -9.62 28.57 -3.86
CA PRO A 75 -9.87 27.72 -5.03
C PRO A 75 -8.89 27.97 -6.18
N LEU A 76 -8.20 29.12 -6.18
CA LEU A 76 -7.24 29.53 -7.19
C LEU A 76 -6.07 30.28 -6.54
N LEU A 77 -4.85 29.91 -6.93
CA LEU A 77 -3.64 30.70 -6.72
C LEU A 77 -3.13 31.29 -8.03
N LYS A 78 -2.76 32.56 -7.98
CA LYS A 78 -2.03 33.25 -9.05
C LYS A 78 -0.54 33.16 -8.75
N ILE A 79 0.16 32.30 -9.49
CA ILE A 79 1.59 32.06 -9.33
C ILE A 79 2.37 33.16 -10.04
N THR A 80 3.23 33.85 -9.30
CA THR A 80 4.12 34.90 -9.82
C THR A 80 5.43 34.29 -10.33
N HIS A 81 5.94 33.29 -9.62
CA HIS A 81 7.18 32.61 -9.95
C HIS A 81 7.13 31.17 -9.47
N ALA A 82 7.65 30.23 -10.24
CA ALA A 82 7.84 28.85 -9.84
C ALA A 82 9.17 28.35 -10.41
N LYS A 83 9.89 27.56 -9.62
CA LYS A 83 11.16 26.96 -10.02
C LYS A 83 11.34 25.60 -9.38
N GLU A 84 12.14 24.76 -10.03
CA GLU A 84 12.56 23.47 -9.49
C GLU A 84 13.64 23.65 -8.41
N GLN A 85 13.62 22.78 -7.40
CA GLN A 85 14.54 22.80 -6.28
C GLN A 85 14.74 21.37 -5.74
N GLY A 86 15.56 20.56 -6.43
CA GLY A 86 15.65 19.13 -6.14
C GLY A 86 14.36 18.43 -6.53
N ASP A 87 13.86 17.51 -5.71
CA ASP A 87 12.67 16.69 -6.04
C ASP A 87 11.31 17.43 -5.90
N TRP A 88 11.32 18.75 -5.72
CA TRP A 88 10.12 19.55 -5.52
C TRP A 88 10.19 20.91 -6.23
N VAL A 89 9.00 21.49 -6.44
CA VAL A 89 8.82 22.83 -6.98
C VAL A 89 8.63 23.84 -5.84
N VAL A 90 9.31 24.97 -5.92
CA VAL A 90 9.08 26.14 -5.05
C VAL A 90 8.36 27.20 -5.87
N ALA A 91 7.17 27.61 -5.42
CA ALA A 91 6.36 28.64 -6.06
C ALA A 91 6.10 29.83 -5.13
N GLN A 92 5.96 31.02 -5.72
CA GLN A 92 5.43 32.21 -5.07
C GLN A 92 4.08 32.54 -5.69
N ALA A 93 3.13 32.92 -4.84
CA ALA A 93 1.80 33.33 -5.25
C ALA A 93 1.56 34.79 -4.86
N GLN A 94 0.75 35.50 -5.64
CA GLN A 94 0.46 36.92 -5.45
C GLN A 94 -0.09 37.24 -4.05
N ASP A 95 -0.93 36.35 -3.52
CA ASP A 95 -1.68 36.58 -2.27
C ASP A 95 -1.09 35.79 -1.08
N ILE A 96 0.11 35.21 -1.22
CA ILE A 96 0.80 34.46 -0.16
C ILE A 96 2.12 35.16 0.16
N SER A 97 2.10 36.01 1.18
CA SER A 97 3.22 36.90 1.54
C SER A 97 4.09 36.39 2.69
N ASP A 98 3.58 35.45 3.50
CA ASP A 98 4.26 34.94 4.68
C ASP A 98 4.20 33.41 4.81
N ARG A 99 5.06 32.88 5.68
CA ARG A 99 5.20 31.43 5.92
C ARG A 99 3.92 30.78 6.43
N ASN A 100 3.14 31.48 7.26
CA ASN A 100 1.95 30.90 7.88
C ASN A 100 0.85 30.72 6.82
N ALA A 101 0.68 31.69 5.94
CA ALA A 101 -0.23 31.60 4.79
C ALA A 101 0.18 30.47 3.83
N ALA A 102 1.47 30.24 3.61
CA ALA A 102 1.94 29.10 2.81
C ALA A 102 1.74 27.75 3.52
N GLU A 103 2.01 27.67 4.83
CA GLU A 103 1.87 26.42 5.60
C GLU A 103 0.39 26.02 5.78
N ALA A 104 -0.51 27.01 5.83
CA ALA A 104 -1.95 26.83 5.82
C ALA A 104 -2.47 26.04 4.61
N LEU A 105 -1.72 26.04 3.49
CA LEU A 105 -2.08 25.33 2.25
C LEU A 105 -1.57 23.88 2.21
N ARG A 106 -0.88 23.42 3.27
CA ARG A 106 -0.29 22.08 3.29
C ARG A 106 -1.35 20.99 3.09
N GLY A 107 -1.04 20.06 2.18
CA GLY A 107 -1.91 18.97 1.77
C GLY A 107 -2.90 19.32 0.66
N ALA A 108 -3.00 20.59 0.25
CA ALA A 108 -3.84 20.97 -0.88
C ALA A 108 -3.32 20.34 -2.18
N ARG A 109 -4.27 19.91 -3.01
CA ARG A 109 -4.01 19.33 -4.34
C ARG A 109 -3.98 20.43 -5.38
N VAL A 110 -2.98 20.39 -6.26
CA VAL A 110 -2.72 21.42 -7.27
C VAL A 110 -3.18 20.92 -8.63
N PHE A 111 -4.01 21.71 -9.30
CA PHE A 111 -4.53 21.43 -10.63
C PHE A 111 -4.18 22.55 -11.61
N VAL A 112 -3.86 22.18 -12.85
CA VAL A 112 -3.59 23.10 -13.95
C VAL A 112 -4.45 22.72 -15.16
N SER A 113 -4.93 23.70 -15.91
CA SER A 113 -5.70 23.46 -17.15
C SER A 113 -4.84 22.72 -18.17
N ARG A 114 -5.39 21.64 -18.74
CA ARG A 114 -4.74 20.87 -19.81
C ARG A 114 -4.34 21.73 -21.00
N ALA A 115 -5.13 22.74 -21.37
CA ALA A 115 -4.83 23.66 -22.47
C ALA A 115 -3.54 24.48 -22.25
N SER A 116 -3.04 24.56 -21.02
CA SER A 116 -1.80 25.29 -20.70
C SER A 116 -0.56 24.41 -20.72
N PHE A 117 -0.68 23.11 -21.01
CA PHE A 117 0.48 22.21 -21.07
C PHE A 117 1.32 22.53 -22.31
N PRO A 118 2.64 22.27 -22.29
CA PRO A 118 3.46 22.37 -23.48
C PRO A 118 2.89 21.53 -24.64
N SER A 119 3.23 21.89 -25.87
CA SER A 119 2.97 21.01 -27.02
C SER A 119 3.91 19.81 -26.93
N ALA A 120 3.36 18.60 -27.01
CA ALA A 120 4.17 17.39 -27.12
C ALA A 120 4.79 17.30 -28.52
N ASP A 121 5.96 16.65 -28.62
CA ASP A 121 6.58 16.32 -29.91
C ASP A 121 5.71 15.34 -30.72
N PRO A 122 5.92 15.18 -32.05
CA PRO A 122 5.03 14.40 -32.93
C PRO A 122 4.77 12.95 -32.51
N ASP A 123 5.69 12.34 -31.77
CA ASP A 123 5.59 10.96 -31.24
C ASP A 123 5.41 10.91 -29.70
N GLU A 124 5.18 12.06 -29.07
CA GLU A 124 4.94 12.18 -27.64
C GLU A 124 3.48 12.54 -27.35
N TYR A 125 2.95 11.96 -26.28
CA TYR A 125 1.56 12.17 -25.88
C TYR A 125 1.50 12.36 -24.37
N TYR A 126 0.69 13.32 -23.90
CA TYR A 126 0.41 13.39 -22.47
C TYR A 126 -0.47 12.23 -22.07
N TRP A 127 -0.20 11.69 -20.88
CA TRP A 127 -0.94 10.57 -20.32
C TRP A 127 -2.46 10.81 -20.30
N VAL A 128 -2.88 12.02 -19.94
CA VAL A 128 -4.30 12.42 -19.92
C VAL A 128 -4.96 12.37 -21.30
N ASP A 129 -4.21 12.57 -22.38
CA ASP A 129 -4.75 12.54 -23.74
C ASP A 129 -4.96 11.11 -24.24
N LEU A 130 -4.21 10.16 -23.69
CA LEU A 130 -4.36 8.75 -24.02
C LEU A 130 -5.61 8.16 -23.38
N ILE A 131 -6.06 8.67 -22.23
CA ILE A 131 -7.26 8.20 -21.54
C ILE A 131 -8.51 8.49 -22.39
N GLY A 132 -9.29 7.45 -22.68
CA GLY A 132 -10.50 7.55 -23.49
C GLY A 132 -10.31 7.21 -24.98
N LEU A 133 -9.08 7.01 -25.46
CA LEU A 133 -8.82 6.58 -26.83
C LEU A 133 -9.20 5.11 -27.04
N SER A 134 -9.69 4.79 -28.24
CA SER A 134 -9.98 3.41 -28.62
C SER A 134 -8.71 2.69 -29.04
N VAL A 135 -8.51 1.48 -28.53
CA VAL A 135 -7.36 0.63 -28.86
C VAL A 135 -7.82 -0.46 -29.82
N ILE A 136 -7.09 -0.59 -30.92
CA ILE A 136 -7.29 -1.63 -31.95
C ILE A 136 -5.96 -2.40 -32.13
N ASN A 137 -6.03 -3.70 -32.39
CA ASN A 137 -4.84 -4.47 -32.78
C ASN A 137 -4.52 -4.27 -34.28
N ARG A 138 -3.43 -4.87 -34.76
CA ARG A 138 -2.97 -4.72 -36.16
C ARG A 138 -3.91 -5.39 -37.16
N GLU A 139 -4.72 -6.31 -36.67
CA GLU A 139 -5.75 -7.05 -37.39
C GLU A 139 -7.09 -6.27 -37.45
N GLY A 140 -7.18 -5.10 -36.81
CA GLY A 140 -8.35 -4.21 -36.83
C GLY A 140 -9.41 -4.53 -35.77
N GLU A 141 -9.15 -5.47 -34.86
CA GLU A 141 -10.06 -5.83 -33.77
C GLU A 141 -9.97 -4.81 -32.63
N SER A 142 -11.14 -4.36 -32.14
CA SER A 142 -11.20 -3.42 -31.01
C SER A 142 -10.94 -4.13 -29.68
N LEU A 143 -9.86 -3.73 -29.02
CA LEU A 143 -9.45 -4.24 -27.72
C LEU A 143 -10.16 -3.51 -26.56
N GLY A 144 -10.64 -2.28 -26.81
CA GLY A 144 -11.37 -1.49 -25.83
C GLY A 144 -10.97 -0.02 -25.83
N THR A 145 -11.14 0.65 -24.70
CA THR A 145 -10.80 2.06 -24.51
C THR A 145 -9.77 2.22 -23.41
N VAL A 146 -8.75 3.06 -23.60
CA VAL A 146 -7.76 3.36 -22.57
C VAL A 146 -8.45 3.95 -21.34
N SER A 147 -8.18 3.36 -20.18
CA SER A 147 -8.77 3.70 -18.87
C SER A 147 -7.73 4.22 -17.87
N GLY A 148 -6.48 4.31 -18.30
CA GLY A 148 -5.32 4.71 -17.52
C GLY A 148 -4.04 4.16 -18.17
N LEU A 149 -2.87 4.59 -17.71
CA LEU A 149 -1.65 3.78 -17.82
C LEU A 149 -1.10 3.39 -16.45
N LEU A 150 0.01 2.68 -16.46
CA LEU A 150 0.82 2.35 -15.31
C LEU A 150 2.25 2.69 -15.73
N ASP A 151 2.89 3.57 -14.98
CA ASP A 151 4.32 3.80 -15.14
C ASP A 151 5.06 2.62 -14.49
N THR A 152 5.84 1.89 -15.28
CA THR A 152 6.63 0.74 -14.80
C THR A 152 8.11 1.06 -14.68
N GLY A 153 8.52 2.30 -14.96
CA GLY A 153 9.91 2.75 -14.96
C GLY A 153 10.47 2.89 -16.39
N PRO A 154 10.96 1.81 -17.03
CA PRO A 154 11.53 1.92 -18.38
C PRO A 154 10.46 2.08 -19.47
N HIS A 155 9.22 1.65 -19.22
CA HIS A 155 8.10 1.76 -20.15
C HIS A 155 6.77 2.06 -19.43
N SER A 156 5.80 2.58 -20.18
CA SER A 156 4.44 2.82 -19.70
C SER A 156 3.46 1.80 -20.28
N VAL A 157 2.58 1.23 -19.45
CA VAL A 157 1.61 0.18 -19.85
C VAL A 157 0.18 0.71 -19.87
N LEU A 158 -0.46 0.72 -21.04
CA LEU A 158 -1.86 1.12 -21.23
C LEU A 158 -2.85 0.12 -20.63
N ARG A 159 -3.71 0.58 -19.72
CA ARG A 159 -4.81 -0.21 -19.16
C ARG A 159 -6.07 -0.02 -19.99
N ILE A 160 -6.57 -1.06 -20.62
CA ILE A 160 -7.69 -1.00 -21.57
C ILE A 160 -8.97 -1.56 -20.92
N ALA A 161 -10.05 -0.78 -20.93
CA ALA A 161 -11.38 -1.22 -20.55
C ALA A 161 -12.11 -1.79 -21.78
N PRO A 162 -12.67 -3.02 -21.71
CA PRO A 162 -13.26 -3.67 -22.88
C PRO A 162 -14.53 -2.96 -23.39
N PRO A 163 -14.88 -3.10 -24.69
CA PRO A 163 -15.90 -2.29 -25.38
C PRO A 163 -17.32 -2.28 -24.79
N ASN A 164 -17.67 -3.24 -23.91
CA ASN A 164 -19.03 -3.42 -23.38
C ASN A 164 -19.28 -2.88 -21.97
N ALA A 165 -18.35 -2.10 -21.39
CA ALA A 165 -18.50 -1.57 -20.03
C ALA A 165 -19.57 -0.46 -19.87
N ARG A 166 -20.04 0.18 -20.96
CA ARG A 166 -20.89 1.40 -20.89
C ARG A 166 -22.41 1.20 -21.00
N ARG A 167 -22.93 -0.02 -21.12
CA ARG A 167 -24.40 -0.26 -21.27
C ARG A 167 -25.08 -0.84 -20.02
N ARG A 168 -24.81 -0.31 -18.81
CA ARG A 168 -25.53 -0.73 -17.58
C ARG A 168 -26.08 0.37 -16.68
N LEU A 169 -26.04 1.64 -17.09
CA LEU A 169 -26.51 2.76 -16.23
C LEU A 169 -27.78 3.50 -16.70
N ARG A 170 -28.51 3.03 -17.73
CA ARG A 170 -29.77 3.69 -18.15
C ARG A 170 -31.05 2.84 -18.12
N ALA A 171 -30.99 1.55 -17.79
CA ALA A 171 -32.20 0.69 -17.79
C ALA A 171 -32.75 0.37 -16.40
N ARG A 172 -32.52 1.24 -15.39
CA ARG A 172 -33.00 1.02 -14.00
C ARG A 172 -34.11 1.97 -13.55
N ARG A 173 -34.81 2.59 -14.50
CA ARG A 173 -36.07 3.31 -14.29
C ARG A 173 -37.08 2.84 -15.35
N GLN A 174 -37.68 1.67 -15.15
CA GLN A 174 -39.07 1.35 -15.48
C GLN A 174 -39.30 -0.17 -15.35
N SER A 175 -40.53 -0.52 -14.97
CA SER A 175 -41.11 -1.86 -14.82
C SER A 175 -40.85 -2.62 -13.51
N ARG A 176 -41.72 -2.33 -12.53
CA ARG A 176 -42.23 -3.30 -11.55
C ARG A 176 -43.27 -4.20 -12.26
N ARG A 177 -43.06 -5.52 -12.26
CA ARG A 177 -44.05 -6.60 -11.95
C ARG A 177 -43.48 -7.98 -12.34
N ALA A 178 -43.64 -8.93 -11.44
CA ALA A 178 -43.25 -10.35 -11.54
C ALA A 178 -44.33 -11.19 -12.27
N PRO A 179 -44.28 -12.55 -12.37
CA PRO A 179 -43.22 -13.53 -12.05
C PRO A 179 -43.00 -14.66 -13.11
N ASN A 180 -42.05 -15.55 -12.77
CA ASN A 180 -41.95 -17.00 -13.05
C ASN A 180 -40.94 -17.60 -14.04
N HIS A 181 -40.31 -18.67 -13.52
CA HIS A 181 -39.49 -19.75 -14.08
C HIS A 181 -37.95 -19.62 -14.24
N ARG A 182 -37.28 -20.17 -13.21
CA ARG A 182 -36.15 -21.13 -13.20
C ARG A 182 -34.89 -20.87 -14.06
N ARG A 183 -33.82 -20.54 -13.32
CA ARG A 183 -32.38 -20.93 -13.42
C ARG A 183 -31.72 -20.96 -14.81
N LEU A 184 -30.71 -20.09 -15.00
CA LEU A 184 -29.28 -20.45 -15.11
C LEU A 184 -28.40 -19.18 -15.24
N GLY A 185 -27.33 -19.10 -14.44
CA GLY A 185 -26.08 -18.38 -14.76
C GLY A 185 -25.99 -16.87 -14.51
N ALA A 186 -25.88 -16.44 -13.25
CA ALA A 186 -25.41 -15.10 -12.90
C ALA A 186 -23.89 -14.99 -13.11
N GLY A 187 -23.46 -14.05 -13.96
CA GLY A 187 -22.06 -13.62 -14.06
C GLY A 187 -21.64 -12.92 -12.77
N LEU A 188 -20.81 -13.62 -12.00
CA LEU A 188 -20.20 -13.25 -10.72
C LEU A 188 -19.41 -11.95 -10.89
N LEU A 189 -19.87 -10.85 -10.27
CA LEU A 189 -18.98 -9.76 -9.91
C LEU A 189 -18.03 -10.34 -8.86
N ILE A 190 -16.78 -10.59 -9.23
CA ILE A 190 -15.73 -10.91 -8.24
C ILE A 190 -15.60 -9.66 -7.38
N ARG A 191 -16.18 -9.70 -6.17
CA ARG A 191 -15.70 -8.83 -5.10
C ARG A 191 -14.27 -9.28 -4.88
N GLN A 192 -13.29 -8.39 -5.01
CA GLN A 192 -12.04 -8.62 -4.30
C GLN A 192 -12.44 -8.57 -2.83
N ASP A 193 -12.38 -9.72 -2.16
CA ASP A 193 -12.67 -9.81 -0.73
C ASP A 193 -11.55 -9.06 -0.01
N THR A 194 -11.86 -7.87 0.49
CA THR A 194 -10.92 -7.07 1.28
C THR A 194 -10.56 -7.82 2.56
N VAL A 195 -9.26 -8.00 2.80
CA VAL A 195 -8.75 -8.55 4.05
C VAL A 195 -8.68 -7.43 5.08
N ARG A 196 -9.36 -7.56 6.23
CA ARG A 196 -9.39 -6.50 7.26
C ARG A 196 -8.70 -6.92 8.55
N PHE A 197 -7.79 -6.06 9.02
CA PHE A 197 -7.12 -6.19 10.31
C PHE A 197 -7.47 -5.02 11.25
N ASP A 198 -7.89 -5.34 12.47
CA ASP A 198 -8.15 -4.38 13.54
C ASP A 198 -7.07 -4.54 14.62
N VAL A 199 -6.17 -3.56 14.76
CA VAL A 199 -5.03 -3.64 15.67
C VAL A 199 -5.31 -2.91 16.97
N ILE A 200 -5.34 -3.63 18.09
CA ILE A 200 -5.40 -3.07 19.44
C ILE A 200 -3.97 -2.86 19.94
N THR A 201 -3.59 -1.61 20.16
CA THR A 201 -2.20 -1.22 20.51
C THR A 201 -2.16 0.05 21.36
N LEU A 202 -1.07 0.23 22.12
CA LEU A 202 -0.76 1.49 22.79
C LEU A 202 -0.11 2.52 21.86
N PHE A 203 0.45 2.09 20.71
CA PHE A 203 1.30 2.92 19.85
C PHE A 203 0.87 2.84 18.37
N PRO A 204 -0.34 3.30 18.03
CA PRO A 204 -0.84 3.31 16.66
C PRO A 204 0.07 4.06 15.68
N GLU A 205 0.82 5.05 16.15
CA GLU A 205 1.78 5.83 15.36
C GLU A 205 2.90 4.98 14.74
N LEU A 206 3.24 3.82 15.33
CA LEU A 206 4.25 2.91 14.78
C LEU A 206 3.82 2.30 13.44
N PHE A 207 2.52 2.26 13.15
CA PHE A 207 1.98 1.68 11.92
C PHE A 207 1.99 2.67 10.75
N GLY A 208 2.09 3.98 11.00
CA GLY A 208 1.88 5.01 9.97
C GLY A 208 2.84 4.91 8.77
N ALA A 209 4.14 4.76 9.03
CA ALA A 209 5.13 4.63 7.96
C ALA A 209 4.95 3.32 7.18
N HIS A 210 4.66 2.22 7.87
CA HIS A 210 4.46 0.92 7.23
C HIS A 210 3.29 0.93 6.23
N LEU A 211 2.18 1.60 6.57
CA LEU A 211 1.01 1.67 5.70
C LEU A 211 1.20 2.57 4.46
N THR A 212 2.27 3.37 4.41
CA THR A 212 2.44 4.42 3.39
C THR A 212 3.74 4.31 2.60
N GLN A 213 4.64 3.40 2.96
CA GLN A 213 5.97 3.26 2.37
C GLN A 213 6.16 1.88 1.70
N GLY A 214 7.17 1.78 0.84
CA GLY A 214 7.52 0.52 0.18
C GLY A 214 6.50 0.07 -0.86
N VAL A 215 6.62 -1.19 -1.30
CA VAL A 215 5.73 -1.80 -2.31
C VAL A 215 4.37 -2.18 -1.71
N THR A 216 4.35 -2.58 -0.44
CA THR A 216 3.16 -3.05 0.29
C THR A 216 2.13 -1.94 0.51
N ARG A 217 2.53 -0.65 0.46
CA ARG A 217 1.59 0.48 0.43
C ARG A 217 0.45 0.32 -0.58
N ARG A 218 0.73 -0.32 -1.73
CA ARG A 218 -0.25 -0.56 -2.79
C ARG A 218 -1.45 -1.37 -2.28
N ALA A 219 -1.22 -2.33 -1.39
CA ALA A 219 -2.27 -3.16 -0.79
C ALA A 219 -3.21 -2.33 0.09
N PHE A 220 -2.64 -1.41 0.87
CA PHE A 220 -3.37 -0.54 1.79
C PHE A 220 -4.09 0.60 1.05
N GLU A 221 -3.43 1.24 0.08
CA GLU A 221 -4.00 2.32 -0.73
C GLU A 221 -5.16 1.84 -1.63
N SER A 222 -5.07 0.61 -2.16
CA SER A 222 -6.14 0.00 -2.96
C SER A 222 -7.30 -0.55 -2.12
N GLY A 223 -7.14 -0.66 -0.80
CA GLY A 223 -8.12 -1.27 0.09
C GLY A 223 -8.22 -2.79 -0.04
N GLN A 224 -7.21 -3.45 -0.61
CA GLN A 224 -7.10 -4.92 -0.59
C GLN A 224 -6.79 -5.43 0.82
N VAL A 225 -5.96 -4.68 1.56
CA VAL A 225 -5.77 -4.85 3.00
C VAL A 225 -6.23 -3.59 3.72
N GLU A 226 -7.27 -3.72 4.52
CA GLU A 226 -7.75 -2.64 5.39
C GLU A 226 -7.15 -2.79 6.79
N VAL A 227 -6.53 -1.73 7.31
CA VAL A 227 -6.01 -1.71 8.68
C VAL A 227 -6.72 -0.64 9.49
N LYS A 228 -7.31 -1.03 10.63
CA LYS A 228 -7.89 -0.14 11.63
C LYS A 228 -7.06 -0.19 12.90
N LEU A 229 -6.79 0.96 13.48
CA LEU A 229 -5.98 1.08 14.69
C LEU A 229 -6.86 1.49 15.85
N TRP A 230 -6.76 0.76 16.96
CA TRP A 230 -7.52 0.93 18.18
C TRP A 230 -6.56 1.28 19.31
N GLN A 231 -6.49 2.56 19.66
CA GLN A 231 -5.65 3.05 20.75
C GLN A 231 -6.23 2.58 22.08
N LEU A 232 -5.56 1.64 22.75
CA LEU A 232 -6.07 1.02 23.97
C LEU A 232 -6.32 2.04 25.10
N ARG A 233 -5.52 3.11 25.18
CA ARG A 233 -5.73 4.19 26.17
C ARG A 233 -7.05 4.93 25.99
N ASP A 234 -7.70 4.84 24.83
CA ASP A 234 -9.03 5.40 24.60
C ASP A 234 -10.14 4.63 25.32
N PHE A 235 -9.83 3.44 25.82
CA PHE A 235 -10.75 2.54 26.49
C PHE A 235 -10.47 2.40 27.99
N ALA A 236 -9.63 3.26 28.57
CA ALA A 236 -9.41 3.33 30.01
C ALA A 236 -10.40 4.32 30.67
N ASP A 237 -10.89 4.00 31.88
CA ASP A 237 -11.93 4.79 32.57
C ASP A 237 -11.37 5.99 33.34
N ASP A 238 -10.10 5.94 33.76
CA ASP A 238 -9.53 6.96 34.63
C ASP A 238 -8.96 8.16 33.85
N ASN A 239 -8.85 9.29 34.54
CA ASN A 239 -8.30 10.52 33.96
C ASN A 239 -6.84 10.35 33.46
N TYR A 240 -6.14 9.34 33.97
CA TYR A 240 -4.76 9.01 33.62
C TYR A 240 -4.64 8.04 32.45
N ARG A 241 -5.77 7.51 31.95
CA ARG A 241 -5.84 6.51 30.89
C ARG A 241 -4.93 5.30 31.15
N ARG A 242 -5.02 4.78 32.38
CA ARG A 242 -4.24 3.63 32.87
C ARG A 242 -4.74 2.35 32.22
N VAL A 243 -3.78 1.57 31.73
CA VAL A 243 -4.01 0.34 30.97
C VAL A 243 -3.22 -0.84 31.53
N ASP A 244 -2.51 -0.63 32.64
CA ASP A 244 -1.62 -1.59 33.28
C ASP A 244 -1.64 -1.41 34.81
N ASP A 245 -1.34 -2.48 35.54
CA ASP A 245 -1.15 -2.47 36.99
C ASP A 245 -0.11 -3.50 37.42
N ARG A 246 0.28 -3.49 38.70
CA ARG A 246 1.24 -4.44 39.26
C ARG A 246 0.69 -5.87 39.21
N PRO A 247 1.54 -6.88 38.91
CA PRO A 247 1.12 -8.27 38.94
C PRO A 247 0.76 -8.73 40.36
N PHE A 248 -0.30 -9.54 40.47
CA PHE A 248 -0.51 -10.36 41.66
C PHE A 248 0.62 -11.38 41.80
N GLY A 249 1.02 -11.69 43.03
CA GLY A 249 2.17 -12.57 43.31
C GLY A 249 3.52 -11.84 43.38
N GLY A 250 3.55 -10.53 43.10
CA GLY A 250 4.78 -9.74 43.10
C GLY A 250 5.62 -9.95 41.83
N GLY A 251 6.87 -9.48 41.86
CA GLY A 251 7.76 -9.46 40.69
C GLY A 251 7.88 -8.07 40.06
N PRO A 252 8.88 -7.87 39.19
CA PRO A 252 9.07 -6.61 38.46
C PRO A 252 8.00 -6.43 37.37
N GLY A 253 7.89 -5.20 36.86
CA GLY A 253 7.08 -4.89 35.68
C GLY A 253 5.59 -4.69 35.97
N MET A 254 4.81 -4.64 34.88
CA MET A 254 3.38 -4.31 34.88
C MET A 254 2.63 -5.28 33.97
N VAL A 255 1.35 -5.53 34.26
CA VAL A 255 0.46 -6.40 33.48
C VAL A 255 -0.72 -5.58 32.97
N MET A 256 -1.09 -5.76 31.70
CA MET A 256 -2.19 -5.02 31.08
C MET A 256 -3.55 -5.39 31.69
N LEU A 257 -4.36 -4.38 31.95
CA LEU A 257 -5.67 -4.50 32.60
C LEU A 257 -6.72 -5.12 31.66
N VAL A 258 -7.62 -5.92 32.24
CA VAL A 258 -8.68 -6.63 31.51
C VAL A 258 -9.74 -5.66 30.96
N GLU A 259 -10.19 -4.70 31.77
CA GLU A 259 -11.35 -3.86 31.42
C GLU A 259 -11.12 -2.98 30.18
N PRO A 260 -9.97 -2.29 30.01
CA PRO A 260 -9.69 -1.57 28.76
C PRO A 260 -9.61 -2.51 27.55
N LEU A 261 -9.04 -3.70 27.70
CA LEU A 261 -8.93 -4.70 26.63
C LEU A 261 -10.29 -5.21 26.19
N GLU A 262 -11.20 -5.52 27.13
CA GLU A 262 -12.59 -5.91 26.85
C GLU A 262 -13.32 -4.85 26.02
N ARG A 263 -13.21 -3.59 26.43
CA ARG A 263 -13.87 -2.48 25.73
C ARG A 263 -13.28 -2.24 24.35
N ALA A 264 -11.96 -2.30 24.21
CA ALA A 264 -11.29 -2.15 22.92
C ALA A 264 -11.69 -3.29 21.96
N LEU A 265 -11.68 -4.54 22.44
CA LEU A 265 -12.09 -5.72 21.66
C LEU A 265 -13.56 -5.63 21.23
N ALA A 266 -14.45 -5.24 22.14
CA ALA A 266 -15.86 -5.07 21.84
C ALA A 266 -16.08 -3.99 20.77
N ALA A 267 -15.38 -2.86 20.87
CA ALA A 267 -15.46 -1.77 19.90
C ALA A 267 -14.92 -2.20 18.52
N ALA A 268 -13.79 -2.90 18.48
CA ALA A 268 -13.22 -3.44 17.24
C ALA A 268 -14.18 -4.40 16.54
N ARG A 269 -14.73 -5.37 17.27
CA ARG A 269 -15.72 -6.33 16.74
C ARG A 269 -16.99 -5.64 16.25
N ALA A 270 -17.51 -4.67 17.01
CA ALA A 270 -18.69 -3.90 16.62
C ALA A 270 -18.47 -3.10 15.32
N ALA A 271 -17.32 -2.45 15.18
CA ALA A 271 -16.98 -1.69 13.98
C ALA A 271 -16.66 -2.56 12.76
N ARG A 272 -16.32 -3.84 12.98
CA ARG A 272 -16.18 -4.83 11.91
C ARG A 272 -17.54 -5.33 11.42
N GLY A 273 -18.55 -5.37 12.29
CA GLY A 273 -19.87 -5.93 11.97
C GLY A 273 -19.86 -7.46 11.85
N GLU A 274 -18.75 -8.10 12.20
CA GLU A 274 -18.52 -9.54 12.18
C GLU A 274 -17.98 -9.98 13.54
N SER A 275 -18.71 -10.86 14.21
CA SER A 275 -18.31 -11.37 15.52
C SER A 275 -17.31 -12.53 15.47
N SER A 276 -17.04 -13.08 14.29
CA SER A 276 -16.26 -14.32 14.08
C SER A 276 -14.79 -14.10 13.70
N ALA A 277 -14.31 -12.85 13.64
CA ALA A 277 -12.90 -12.60 13.35
C ALA A 277 -12.03 -13.11 14.50
N PRO A 278 -10.99 -13.91 14.23
CA PRO A 278 -10.13 -14.43 15.30
C PRO A 278 -9.37 -13.29 15.96
N LEU A 279 -9.23 -13.34 17.28
CA LEU A 279 -8.31 -12.51 18.04
C LEU A 279 -6.94 -13.19 18.10
N VAL A 280 -5.95 -12.52 17.53
CA VAL A 280 -4.56 -12.97 17.47
C VAL A 280 -3.74 -12.24 18.52
N HIS A 281 -3.15 -12.95 19.45
CA HIS A 281 -2.19 -12.43 20.43
C HIS A 281 -0.75 -12.70 19.96
N PHE A 282 0.09 -11.67 19.95
CA PHE A 282 1.51 -11.85 19.65
C PHE A 282 2.30 -12.13 20.93
N THR A 283 2.89 -13.32 21.02
CA THR A 283 3.65 -13.80 22.18
C THR A 283 4.78 -14.74 21.75
N PRO A 284 5.95 -14.72 22.42
CA PRO A 284 7.04 -15.65 22.11
C PRO A 284 6.66 -17.14 22.26
N THR A 285 5.61 -17.46 23.03
CA THR A 285 5.11 -18.83 23.23
C THR A 285 4.17 -19.31 22.12
N GLY A 286 3.78 -18.43 21.20
CA GLY A 286 2.82 -18.72 20.15
C GLY A 286 3.39 -19.58 19.01
N ARG A 287 2.51 -20.02 18.10
CA ARG A 287 2.92 -20.66 16.84
C ARG A 287 3.81 -19.68 16.07
N ARG A 288 4.98 -20.14 15.61
CA ARG A 288 5.87 -19.29 14.80
C ARG A 288 5.17 -18.87 13.50
N ILE A 289 5.33 -17.61 13.12
CA ILE A 289 4.86 -17.07 11.84
C ILE A 289 5.70 -17.71 10.73
N ASP A 290 5.03 -18.43 9.84
CA ASP A 290 5.62 -19.06 8.66
C ASP A 290 4.87 -18.67 7.37
N GLN A 291 5.41 -19.02 6.21
CA GLN A 291 4.82 -18.67 4.92
C GLN A 291 3.47 -19.36 4.67
N SER A 292 3.18 -20.49 5.32
CA SER A 292 1.86 -21.13 5.23
C SER A 292 0.81 -20.29 5.94
N LEU A 293 1.09 -19.88 7.17
CA LEU A 293 0.24 -19.02 7.97
C LEU A 293 -0.03 -17.69 7.26
N VAL A 294 1.00 -17.09 6.65
CA VAL A 294 0.85 -15.84 5.88
C VAL A 294 -0.12 -16.05 4.71
N ARG A 295 -0.03 -17.17 3.99
CA ARG A 295 -0.98 -17.52 2.92
C ARG A 295 -2.41 -17.71 3.45
N GLU A 296 -2.57 -18.35 4.61
CA GLU A 296 -3.87 -18.50 5.28
C GLU A 296 -4.52 -17.14 5.59
N PHE A 297 -3.76 -16.19 6.15
CA PHE A 297 -4.27 -14.85 6.42
C PHE A 297 -4.52 -14.03 5.15
N ALA A 298 -3.66 -14.16 4.13
CA ALA A 298 -3.80 -13.43 2.86
C ALA A 298 -5.03 -13.86 2.06
N ALA A 299 -5.46 -15.13 2.18
CA ALA A 299 -6.67 -15.65 1.57
C ALA A 299 -7.93 -15.52 2.46
N GLY A 300 -7.75 -15.10 3.72
CA GLY A 300 -8.82 -15.02 4.72
C GLY A 300 -9.52 -13.66 4.77
N SER A 301 -10.40 -13.49 5.77
CA SER A 301 -11.09 -12.21 6.03
C SER A 301 -10.31 -11.28 6.98
N GLY A 302 -9.10 -11.67 7.37
CA GLY A 302 -8.27 -10.97 8.36
C GLY A 302 -8.66 -11.27 9.81
N ALA A 303 -8.22 -10.43 10.75
CA ALA A 303 -8.28 -10.72 12.19
C ALA A 303 -8.27 -9.45 13.07
N VAL A 304 -8.58 -9.61 14.35
CA VAL A 304 -8.23 -8.61 15.36
C VAL A 304 -6.82 -8.95 15.89
N LEU A 305 -5.90 -7.99 15.84
CA LEU A 305 -4.51 -8.15 16.23
C LEU A 305 -4.27 -7.47 17.57
N LEU A 306 -3.87 -8.24 18.59
CA LEU A 306 -3.62 -7.75 19.94
C LEU A 306 -2.12 -7.60 20.21
N CYS A 307 -1.68 -6.34 20.33
CA CYS A 307 -0.30 -6.00 20.66
C CYS A 307 -0.12 -5.88 22.17
N GLY A 308 0.43 -6.94 22.80
CA GLY A 308 0.82 -6.90 24.21
C GLY A 308 2.02 -5.98 24.48
N ARG A 309 2.14 -5.52 25.73
CA ARG A 309 3.22 -4.68 26.26
C ARG A 309 3.54 -5.08 27.70
N TYR A 310 4.61 -4.50 28.23
CA TYR A 310 5.08 -4.74 29.61
C TYR A 310 5.45 -6.21 29.82
N GLU A 311 5.14 -6.81 30.98
CA GLU A 311 5.35 -8.25 31.22
C GLU A 311 4.33 -9.12 30.49
N GLY A 312 3.18 -8.54 30.11
CA GLY A 312 2.15 -9.24 29.35
C GLY A 312 0.74 -8.77 29.66
N ILE A 313 -0.20 -9.63 29.33
CA ILE A 313 -1.64 -9.40 29.45
C ILE A 313 -2.20 -10.34 30.52
N ASP A 314 -3.19 -9.89 31.27
CA ASP A 314 -3.89 -10.74 32.23
C ASP A 314 -4.42 -12.02 31.57
N GLN A 315 -4.01 -13.18 32.11
CA GLN A 315 -4.33 -14.49 31.55
C GLN A 315 -5.83 -14.74 31.38
N ARG A 316 -6.67 -14.16 32.25
CA ARG A 316 -8.13 -14.33 32.18
C ARG A 316 -8.72 -13.66 30.94
N PHE A 317 -8.09 -12.61 30.41
CA PHE A 317 -8.49 -12.03 29.13
C PHE A 317 -8.08 -12.95 27.98
N LEU A 318 -6.85 -13.47 28.02
CA LEU A 318 -6.33 -14.39 27.00
C LEU A 318 -7.20 -15.65 26.90
N ASP A 319 -7.44 -16.34 28.01
CA ASP A 319 -8.21 -17.59 28.06
C ASP A 319 -9.64 -17.45 27.54
N ARG A 320 -10.25 -16.27 27.65
CA ARG A 320 -11.64 -16.04 27.25
C ARG A 320 -11.79 -15.61 25.79
N HIS A 321 -10.79 -14.97 25.21
CA HIS A 321 -10.95 -14.23 23.96
C HIS A 321 -9.93 -14.54 22.88
N VAL A 322 -8.73 -15.01 23.22
CA VAL A 322 -7.67 -15.24 22.23
C VAL A 322 -7.91 -16.56 21.52
N ASP A 323 -8.00 -16.48 20.20
CA ASP A 323 -8.21 -17.65 19.34
C ASP A 323 -6.88 -18.22 18.86
N LEU A 324 -5.87 -17.36 18.65
CA LEU A 324 -4.56 -17.74 18.12
C LEU A 324 -3.45 -16.96 18.82
N GLU A 325 -2.39 -17.67 19.20
CA GLU A 325 -1.14 -17.07 19.65
C GLU A 325 -0.06 -17.22 18.59
N LEU A 326 0.59 -16.12 18.21
CA LEU A 326 1.63 -16.09 17.18
C LEU A 326 2.96 -15.53 17.70
N SER A 327 4.05 -16.19 17.32
CA SER A 327 5.42 -15.79 17.64
C SER A 327 6.16 -15.35 16.38
N LEU A 328 6.93 -14.26 16.47
CA LEU A 328 7.84 -13.86 15.40
C LEU A 328 9.10 -14.74 15.36
N GLY A 329 9.46 -15.36 16.48
CA GLY A 329 10.64 -16.21 16.62
C GLY A 329 11.09 -16.33 18.08
N ASP A 330 12.18 -17.06 18.30
CA ASP A 330 12.69 -17.40 19.63
C ASP A 330 13.53 -16.26 20.24
N PHE A 331 12.89 -15.12 20.43
CA PHE A 331 13.46 -13.93 21.06
C PHE A 331 12.34 -13.07 21.66
N VAL A 332 12.70 -12.16 22.55
CA VAL A 332 11.74 -11.29 23.25
C VAL A 332 11.83 -9.87 22.70
N LEU A 333 10.66 -9.28 22.43
CA LEU A 333 10.51 -7.87 22.05
C LEU A 333 9.78 -7.10 23.14
N SER A 334 9.86 -5.77 23.10
CA SER A 334 9.17 -4.91 24.05
C SER A 334 7.65 -4.80 23.82
N GLY A 335 7.13 -5.40 22.74
CA GLY A 335 5.71 -5.39 22.42
C GLY A 335 5.34 -6.11 21.13
N GLY A 336 4.03 -6.32 20.95
CA GLY A 336 3.46 -7.06 19.82
C GLY A 336 3.36 -6.27 18.51
N GLU A 337 3.72 -4.99 18.47
CA GLU A 337 3.57 -4.16 17.27
C GLU A 337 4.50 -4.57 16.13
N ILE A 338 5.75 -4.94 16.42
CA ILE A 338 6.69 -5.41 15.37
C ILE A 338 6.21 -6.75 14.78
N PRO A 339 5.83 -7.77 15.58
CA PRO A 339 5.20 -8.98 15.05
C PRO A 339 3.94 -8.70 14.20
N ALA A 340 3.08 -7.78 14.65
CA ALA A 340 1.90 -7.37 13.88
C ALA A 340 2.28 -6.73 12.53
N LEU A 341 3.26 -5.83 12.52
CA LEU A 341 3.79 -5.21 11.30
C LEU A 341 4.41 -6.25 10.36
N ALA A 342 5.15 -7.22 10.88
CA ALA A 342 5.72 -8.29 10.07
C ALA A 342 4.64 -9.14 9.41
N LEU A 343 3.58 -9.50 10.15
CA LEU A 343 2.43 -10.22 9.59
C LEU A 343 1.70 -9.38 8.52
N LEU A 344 1.42 -8.11 8.81
CA LEU A 344 0.75 -7.20 7.87
C LEU A 344 1.56 -7.01 6.58
N ASP A 345 2.88 -6.84 6.68
CA ASP A 345 3.77 -6.73 5.52
C ASP A 345 3.67 -7.98 4.64
N ALA A 346 3.86 -9.15 5.26
CA ALA A 346 3.89 -10.43 4.54
C ALA A 346 2.55 -10.73 3.87
N VAL A 347 1.42 -10.44 4.55
CA VAL A 347 0.07 -10.58 3.98
C VAL A 347 -0.17 -9.60 2.82
N ALA A 348 0.25 -8.33 2.99
CA ALA A 348 0.12 -7.31 1.96
C ALA A 348 0.91 -7.67 0.70
N ARG A 349 2.12 -8.25 0.84
CA ARG A 349 2.94 -8.70 -0.30
C ARG A 349 2.25 -9.75 -1.17
N LEU A 350 1.40 -10.59 -0.59
CA LEU A 350 0.71 -11.67 -1.30
C LEU A 350 -0.57 -11.21 -2.02
N GLN A 351 -1.02 -9.96 -1.82
CA GLN A 351 -2.22 -9.48 -2.50
C GLN A 351 -1.96 -9.23 -4.00
N ASP A 352 -2.99 -9.49 -4.80
CA ASP A 352 -2.90 -9.38 -6.25
C ASP A 352 -2.51 -7.96 -6.70
N GLY A 353 -1.53 -7.90 -7.60
CA GLY A 353 -1.03 -6.65 -8.17
C GLY A 353 -0.19 -5.78 -7.24
N VAL A 354 0.12 -6.23 -6.01
CA VAL A 354 1.06 -5.52 -5.13
C VAL A 354 2.48 -5.64 -5.67
N LEU A 355 2.93 -6.87 -5.90
CA LEU A 355 4.17 -7.16 -6.61
C LEU A 355 3.91 -7.06 -8.11
N GLY A 356 4.78 -6.33 -8.83
CA GLY A 356 4.55 -5.97 -10.22
C GLY A 356 4.43 -7.16 -11.17
N ASP A 357 5.21 -8.21 -10.93
CA ASP A 357 5.12 -9.48 -11.65
C ASP A 357 4.47 -10.53 -10.74
N ALA A 358 3.40 -11.17 -11.23
CA ALA A 358 2.67 -12.21 -10.52
C ALA A 358 3.57 -13.41 -10.16
N GLN A 359 4.68 -13.61 -10.87
CA GLN A 359 5.65 -14.67 -10.56
C GLN A 359 6.60 -14.34 -9.41
N SER A 360 6.73 -13.07 -9.01
CA SER A 360 7.77 -12.65 -8.06
C SER A 360 7.64 -13.35 -6.69
N HIS A 361 6.43 -13.44 -6.12
CA HIS A 361 6.26 -14.13 -4.83
C HIS A 361 6.31 -15.65 -4.97
N GLN A 362 6.04 -16.22 -6.15
CA GLN A 362 6.02 -17.67 -6.35
C GLN A 362 7.43 -18.29 -6.28
N GLN A 363 8.45 -17.45 -6.50
CA GLN A 363 9.87 -17.82 -6.51
C GLN A 363 10.61 -17.35 -5.25
N ASP A 364 9.94 -16.64 -4.34
CA ASP A 364 10.54 -16.22 -3.06
C ASP A 364 10.89 -17.45 -2.20
N SER A 365 11.87 -17.28 -1.31
CA SER A 365 12.18 -18.27 -0.27
C SER A 365 10.92 -18.73 0.47
N PHE A 366 10.87 -20.01 0.81
CA PHE A 366 9.78 -20.72 1.51
C PHE A 366 8.49 -20.91 0.71
N SER A 367 8.39 -20.39 -0.52
CA SER A 367 7.18 -20.53 -1.34
C SER A 367 6.93 -21.98 -1.76
N ASP A 368 7.97 -22.67 -2.22
CA ASP A 368 7.99 -24.11 -2.53
C ASP A 368 8.66 -24.96 -1.42
N GLY A 369 8.96 -24.34 -0.29
CA GLY A 369 9.64 -24.98 0.84
C GLY A 369 11.17 -24.91 0.80
N LEU A 370 11.78 -24.29 -0.21
CA LEU A 370 13.23 -24.11 -0.30
C LEU A 370 13.65 -22.64 -0.11
N LEU A 371 14.94 -22.39 0.08
CA LEU A 371 15.51 -21.04 0.01
C LEU A 371 15.73 -20.61 -1.44
N ASP A 372 15.67 -19.31 -1.67
CA ASP A 372 15.92 -18.71 -2.99
C ASP A 372 17.39 -18.88 -3.44
N TRP A 373 17.63 -18.72 -4.73
CA TRP A 373 18.96 -18.77 -5.36
C TRP A 373 19.69 -17.42 -5.22
N PRO A 374 21.01 -17.36 -5.49
CA PRO A 374 21.74 -16.10 -5.47
C PRO A 374 21.41 -15.26 -6.71
N HIS A 375 21.20 -13.97 -6.50
CA HIS A 375 20.88 -13.01 -7.55
C HIS A 375 22.12 -12.20 -7.92
N TYR A 376 22.25 -11.91 -9.21
CA TYR A 376 23.33 -11.12 -9.78
C TYR A 376 22.73 -9.97 -10.58
N SER A 377 23.37 -8.82 -10.53
CA SER A 377 23.02 -7.64 -11.34
C SER A 377 24.29 -7.05 -11.93
N ARG A 378 24.12 -6.06 -12.81
CA ARG A 378 25.24 -5.36 -13.45
C ARG A 378 26.14 -4.70 -12.38
N PRO A 379 27.47 -4.63 -12.61
CA PRO A 379 28.19 -5.02 -13.83
C PRO A 379 28.44 -6.54 -13.96
N GLU A 380 28.77 -7.01 -15.17
CA GLU A 380 29.05 -8.44 -15.45
C GLU A 380 30.31 -8.96 -14.73
N VAL A 381 31.28 -8.07 -14.50
CA VAL A 381 32.48 -8.32 -13.71
C VAL A 381 32.58 -7.21 -12.69
N LEU A 382 32.59 -7.57 -11.42
CA LEU A 382 32.80 -6.68 -10.30
C LEU A 382 34.29 -6.66 -9.95
N ASP A 383 34.90 -5.48 -9.93
CA ASP A 383 36.25 -5.33 -9.41
C ASP A 383 36.24 -5.51 -7.89
N ALA A 384 36.67 -6.67 -7.41
CA ALA A 384 36.72 -7.01 -5.99
C ALA A 384 38.18 -7.04 -5.49
N PRO A 385 38.40 -6.90 -4.16
CA PRO A 385 39.75 -6.87 -3.57
C PRO A 385 40.62 -8.10 -3.87
N ASP A 386 39.98 -9.27 -4.05
CA ASP A 386 40.64 -10.55 -4.32
C ASP A 386 40.76 -10.86 -5.84
N GLY A 387 40.42 -9.88 -6.69
CA GLY A 387 40.40 -9.99 -8.15
C GLY A 387 39.01 -9.75 -8.75
N PRO A 388 38.89 -9.78 -10.08
CA PRO A 388 37.61 -9.62 -10.77
C PRO A 388 36.66 -10.78 -10.43
N ASP A 389 35.46 -10.46 -9.93
CA ASP A 389 34.39 -11.40 -9.60
C ASP A 389 33.30 -11.34 -10.69
N ALA A 390 33.19 -12.40 -11.48
CA ALA A 390 32.33 -12.44 -12.66
C ALA A 390 30.98 -13.10 -12.38
N VAL A 391 29.92 -12.55 -12.98
CA VAL A 391 28.60 -13.18 -13.01
C VAL A 391 28.72 -14.57 -13.68
N PRO A 392 28.09 -15.64 -13.13
CA PRO A 392 28.14 -16.96 -13.73
C PRO A 392 27.74 -16.96 -15.21
N ALA A 393 28.58 -17.52 -16.08
CA ALA A 393 28.40 -17.47 -17.54
C ALA A 393 27.02 -17.99 -18.02
N VAL A 394 26.43 -18.96 -17.31
CA VAL A 394 25.07 -19.47 -17.60
C VAL A 394 24.01 -18.38 -17.50
N LEU A 395 24.15 -17.41 -16.59
CA LEU A 395 23.23 -16.29 -16.45
C LEU A 395 23.35 -15.25 -17.57
N LEU A 396 24.50 -15.23 -18.26
CA LEU A 396 24.77 -14.36 -19.41
C LEU A 396 24.40 -15.03 -20.75
N SER A 397 24.04 -16.31 -20.74
CA SER A 397 23.85 -17.12 -21.96
C SER A 397 22.52 -16.88 -22.69
N GLY A 398 21.50 -16.35 -22.01
CA GLY A 398 20.13 -16.26 -22.54
C GLY A 398 19.38 -17.60 -22.66
N HIS A 399 20.00 -18.73 -22.31
CA HIS A 399 19.35 -20.04 -22.36
C HIS A 399 18.44 -20.28 -21.13
N HIS A 400 17.15 -19.97 -21.26
CA HIS A 400 16.18 -20.03 -20.16
C HIS A 400 16.15 -21.37 -19.41
N ALA A 401 16.25 -22.51 -20.12
CA ALA A 401 16.24 -23.83 -19.50
C ALA A 401 17.49 -24.09 -18.64
N ASP A 402 18.67 -23.68 -19.11
CA ASP A 402 19.92 -23.81 -18.37
C ASP A 402 19.96 -22.87 -17.16
N ILE A 403 19.41 -21.66 -17.30
CA ILE A 403 19.24 -20.69 -16.21
C ILE A 403 18.29 -21.26 -15.15
N ALA A 404 17.14 -21.80 -15.53
CA ALA A 404 16.18 -22.39 -14.60
C ALA A 404 16.79 -23.59 -13.84
N ARG A 405 17.50 -24.48 -14.55
CA ARG A 405 18.22 -25.61 -13.93
C ARG A 405 19.28 -25.10 -12.95
N TRP A 406 20.09 -24.11 -13.35
CA TRP A 406 21.10 -23.53 -12.48
C TRP A 406 20.48 -22.89 -11.22
N ARG A 407 19.40 -22.12 -11.36
CA ARG A 407 18.69 -21.50 -10.24
C ARG A 407 18.17 -22.54 -9.26
N ARG A 408 17.52 -23.61 -9.75
CA ARG A 408 17.05 -24.72 -8.92
C ARG A 408 18.20 -25.39 -8.16
N GLN A 409 19.31 -25.68 -8.85
CA GLN A 409 20.50 -26.27 -8.23
C GLN A 409 21.10 -25.37 -7.14
N ARG A 410 21.21 -24.06 -7.38
CA ARG A 410 21.72 -23.14 -6.36
C ARG A 410 20.79 -22.98 -5.16
N SER A 411 19.48 -22.94 -5.40
CA SER A 411 18.46 -22.98 -4.34
C SER A 411 18.62 -24.23 -3.47
N LEU A 412 18.74 -25.42 -4.07
CA LEU A 412 18.98 -26.68 -3.35
C LEU A 412 20.28 -26.65 -2.54
N GLU A 413 21.37 -26.19 -3.14
CA GLU A 413 22.67 -26.09 -2.48
C GLU A 413 22.64 -25.16 -1.27
N ILE A 414 22.06 -23.96 -1.42
CA ILE A 414 21.92 -22.99 -0.33
C ILE A 414 21.02 -23.56 0.77
N THR A 415 19.90 -24.19 0.39
CA THR A 415 18.97 -24.79 1.33
C THR A 415 19.63 -25.93 2.10
N ALA A 416 20.31 -26.85 1.42
CA ALA A 416 21.00 -27.96 2.06
C ALA A 416 22.08 -27.50 3.05
N ARG A 417 22.84 -26.45 2.72
CA ARG A 417 23.89 -25.91 3.60
C ARG A 417 23.36 -25.09 4.77
N ARG A 418 22.33 -24.25 4.56
CA ARG A 418 21.87 -23.27 5.56
C ARG A 418 20.65 -23.73 6.35
N ARG A 419 19.79 -24.53 5.75
CA ARG A 419 18.51 -25.01 6.28
C ARG A 419 18.25 -26.46 5.85
N PRO A 420 19.12 -27.42 6.25
CA PRO A 420 18.96 -28.83 5.89
C PRO A 420 17.63 -29.42 6.35
N ASP A 421 17.01 -28.84 7.38
CA ASP A 421 15.66 -29.18 7.83
C ASP A 421 14.59 -28.98 6.75
N LEU A 422 14.75 -27.96 5.89
CA LEU A 422 13.84 -27.72 4.76
C LEU A 422 14.01 -28.75 3.65
N ILE A 423 15.23 -29.24 3.41
CA ILE A 423 15.45 -30.36 2.48
C ILE A 423 14.77 -31.63 3.01
N ALA A 424 14.90 -31.92 4.32
CA ALA A 424 14.23 -33.06 4.93
C ALA A 424 12.70 -32.95 4.83
N ALA A 425 12.15 -31.77 5.08
CA ALA A 425 10.72 -31.50 4.94
C ALA A 425 10.23 -31.62 3.49
N ALA A 426 10.96 -31.03 2.54
CA ALA A 426 10.64 -31.12 1.11
C ALA A 426 10.69 -32.58 0.62
N ARG A 427 11.68 -33.37 1.06
CA ARG A 427 11.77 -34.81 0.78
C ARG A 427 10.58 -35.58 1.35
N ALA A 428 10.23 -35.34 2.60
CA ALA A 428 9.09 -35.99 3.26
C ALA A 428 7.75 -35.66 2.59
N ALA A 429 7.62 -34.44 2.05
CA ALA A 429 6.45 -33.99 1.30
C ALA A 429 6.44 -34.40 -0.19
N GLY A 430 7.48 -35.08 -0.67
CA GLY A 430 7.62 -35.44 -2.09
C GLY A 430 7.89 -34.25 -3.03
N GLY A 431 8.38 -33.13 -2.51
CA GLY A 431 8.66 -31.90 -3.24
C GLY A 431 10.02 -31.86 -3.96
N LEU A 432 10.78 -32.96 -3.92
CA LEU A 432 12.08 -33.09 -4.60
C LEU A 432 11.95 -34.06 -5.79
N SER A 433 12.35 -33.59 -6.98
CA SER A 433 12.39 -34.43 -8.18
C SER A 433 13.58 -35.40 -8.16
N PRO A 434 13.60 -36.46 -8.99
CA PRO A 434 14.77 -37.33 -9.11
C PRO A 434 16.06 -36.58 -9.49
N ALA A 435 15.94 -35.53 -10.29
CA ALA A 435 17.07 -34.67 -10.67
C ALA A 435 17.57 -33.82 -9.49
N ASP A 436 16.67 -33.35 -8.63
CA ASP A 436 17.03 -32.62 -7.41
C ASP A 436 17.82 -33.54 -6.46
N GLU A 437 17.34 -34.77 -6.25
CA GLU A 437 18.01 -35.76 -5.39
C GLU A 437 19.37 -36.17 -5.95
N GLN A 438 19.47 -36.37 -7.26
CA GLN A 438 20.74 -36.65 -7.91
C GLN A 438 21.73 -35.50 -7.71
N PHE A 439 21.29 -34.25 -7.84
CA PHE A 439 22.15 -33.09 -7.61
C PHE A 439 22.56 -32.97 -6.13
N LEU A 440 21.61 -33.11 -5.19
CA LEU A 440 21.89 -33.07 -3.75
C LEU A 440 22.94 -34.12 -3.34
N ALA A 441 22.90 -35.31 -3.93
CA ALA A 441 23.89 -36.37 -3.68
C ALA A 441 25.31 -36.02 -4.17
N THR A 442 25.47 -35.04 -5.06
CA THR A 442 26.79 -34.56 -5.51
C THR A 442 27.39 -33.48 -4.61
N LEU A 443 26.60 -32.88 -3.72
CA LEU A 443 27.07 -31.79 -2.89
C LEU A 443 27.99 -32.31 -1.77
N PRO A 444 29.14 -31.65 -1.53
CA PRO A 444 29.92 -31.88 -0.33
C PRO A 444 29.23 -31.13 0.81
N LEU A 445 28.32 -31.80 1.52
CA LEU A 445 27.56 -31.26 2.66
C LEU A 445 28.21 -31.61 3.99
#